data_AF-A0A356AVN0-F1
#
_entry.id   AF-A0A356AVN0-F1
#
_cell.length_a   1.000
_cell.length_b   1.000
_cell.length_c   1.000
_cell.angle_alpha   90.00
_cell.angle_beta   90.00
_cell.angle_gamma   90.00
#
_symmetry.space_group_name_H-M   'P 1'
#
loop_
_entity.id
_entity.type
_entity.pdbx_description
1 polymer ?
#
loop_
_entity_poly.entity_id
_entity_poly.type
_entity_poly.pdbx_seq_one_letter_code
_entity_poly.pdbx_strand_id
1 'polypeptide(L)'
;MEKKAVRKVQTDEDVKRKAVKLVLVHLKKKIESPFQGKESVVEWMDKMDLLLSEEDFVTAEYHQMRKEFNDIIERTLDYEIRSRLRDSWFSLGKALDKKVKRH
;
A
#
# COMPACT_ATOMS: atom_id res chain seq x y z
N MET A 1 10.21 -32.86 21.72
CA MET A 1 10.61 -32.63 20.32
C MET A 1 10.42 -31.15 20.02
N GLU A 2 11.51 -30.38 20.04
CA GLU A 2 11.49 -28.97 19.60
C GLU A 2 11.30 -28.94 18.09
N LYS A 3 10.15 -28.41 17.63
CA LYS A 3 9.94 -28.12 16.22
C LYS A 3 10.91 -26.99 15.85
N LYS A 4 12.06 -27.32 15.26
CA LYS A 4 12.95 -26.36 14.62
C LYS A 4 12.10 -25.49 13.69
N ALA A 5 11.93 -24.22 14.06
CA ALA A 5 11.25 -23.25 13.22
C ALA A 5 12.03 -23.16 11.90
N VAL A 6 11.49 -23.77 10.85
CA VAL A 6 12.00 -23.62 9.49
C VAL A 6 11.93 -22.11 9.20
N ARG A 7 13.08 -21.46 9.14
CA ARG A 7 13.19 -20.04 8.85
C ARG A 7 12.58 -19.83 7.46
N LYS A 8 11.34 -19.32 7.41
CA LYS A 8 10.63 -19.07 6.16
C LYS A 8 11.53 -18.13 5.34
N VAL A 9 12.04 -18.61 4.21
CA VAL A 9 12.88 -17.80 3.32
C VAL A 9 12.00 -16.65 2.86
N GLN A 10 12.41 -15.43 3.19
CA GLN A 10 11.66 -14.24 2.82
C GLN A 10 11.79 -14.04 1.30
N THR A 11 10.67 -13.95 0.62
CA THR A 11 10.60 -13.66 -0.83
C THR A 11 10.52 -12.16 -1.09
N ASP A 12 10.76 -11.73 -2.33
CA ASP A 12 10.55 -10.33 -2.75
C ASP A 12 9.11 -9.90 -2.50
N GLU A 13 8.14 -10.79 -2.74
CA GLU A 13 6.71 -10.57 -2.52
C GLU A 13 6.41 -10.31 -1.04
N ASP A 14 6.99 -11.09 -0.12
CA ASP A 14 6.84 -10.88 1.32
C ASP A 14 7.33 -9.47 1.73
N VAL A 15 8.45 -9.03 1.17
CA VAL A 15 9.01 -7.69 1.45
C VAL A 15 8.09 -6.60 0.91
N LYS A 16 7.57 -6.77 -0.31
CA LYS A 16 6.64 -5.84 -0.95
C LYS A 16 5.34 -5.75 -0.15
N ARG A 17 4.69 -6.87 0.17
CA ARG A 17 3.45 -6.93 0.99
C ARG A 17 3.62 -6.19 2.31
N LYS A 18 4.72 -6.45 3.03
CA LYS A 18 4.99 -5.76 4.30
C LYS A 18 5.17 -4.25 4.12
N ALA A 19 5.85 -3.83 3.05
CA ALA A 19 6.05 -2.42 2.76
C ALA A 19 4.74 -1.72 2.36
N VAL A 20 3.89 -2.36 1.56
CA VAL A 20 2.56 -1.84 1.19
C VAL A 20 1.68 -1.70 2.43
N LYS A 21 1.63 -2.70 3.32
CA LYS A 21 0.91 -2.62 4.61
C LYS A 21 1.35 -1.41 5.44
N LEU A 22 2.66 -1.15 5.49
CA LEU A 22 3.18 0.03 6.21
C LEU A 22 2.72 1.35 5.57
N VAL A 23 2.65 1.42 4.23
CA VAL A 23 2.10 2.58 3.53
C VAL A 23 0.62 2.81 3.89
N LEU A 24 -0.19 1.75 3.94
CA LEU A 24 -1.60 1.85 4.33
C LEU A 24 -1.78 2.37 5.76
N VAL A 25 -0.97 1.89 6.71
CA VAL A 25 -0.97 2.39 8.10
C VAL A 25 -0.66 3.89 8.14
N HIS A 26 0.34 4.35 7.38
CA HIS A 26 0.67 5.77 7.32
C HIS A 26 -0.39 6.60 6.60
N LEU A 27 -0.99 6.06 5.54
CA LEU A 27 -2.08 6.70 4.82
C LEU A 27 -3.28 6.92 5.74
N LYS A 28 -3.68 5.89 6.51
CA LYS A 28 -4.78 5.96 7.48
C LYS A 28 -4.64 7.15 8.42
N LYS A 29 -3.45 7.34 8.99
CA LYS A 29 -3.13 8.45 9.90
C LYS A 29 -3.22 9.83 9.21
N LYS A 30 -2.82 9.92 7.94
CA LYS A 30 -2.85 11.17 7.17
C LYS A 30 -4.27 11.64 6.82
N ILE A 31 -5.22 10.70 6.77
CA ILE A 31 -6.62 10.96 6.39
C ILE A 31 -7.59 10.95 7.59
N GLU A 32 -7.09 11.04 8.83
CA GLU A 32 -7.94 11.02 10.03
C GLU A 32 -8.95 12.17 10.03
N SER A 33 -8.51 13.38 9.65
CA SER A 33 -9.39 14.54 9.51
C SER A 33 -10.42 14.34 8.38
N PRO A 34 -11.65 14.87 8.51
CA PRO A 34 -12.63 14.85 7.43
C PRO A 34 -12.18 15.76 6.27
N PHE A 35 -12.39 15.32 5.04
CA PHE A 35 -12.23 16.10 3.82
C PHE A 35 -13.13 15.52 2.73
N GLN A 36 -13.41 16.32 1.69
CA GLN A 36 -14.22 15.89 0.55
C GLN A 36 -13.49 14.80 -0.25
N GLY A 37 -14.14 13.66 -0.50
CA GLY A 37 -13.53 12.54 -1.23
C GLY A 37 -12.78 11.55 -0.33
N LYS A 38 -12.83 11.71 1.00
CA LYS A 38 -12.22 10.77 1.96
C LYS A 38 -12.74 9.35 1.79
N GLU A 39 -14.03 9.20 1.53
CA GLU A 39 -14.70 7.94 1.29
C GLU A 39 -14.08 7.16 0.13
N SER A 40 -13.67 7.85 -0.94
CA SER A 40 -12.99 7.21 -2.08
C SER A 40 -11.62 6.66 -1.68
N VAL A 41 -10.89 7.37 -0.81
CA VAL A 41 -9.60 6.90 -0.29
C VAL A 41 -9.80 5.68 0.62
N VAL A 42 -10.81 5.71 1.50
CA VAL A 42 -11.11 4.60 2.40
C VAL A 42 -11.53 3.36 1.61
N GLU A 43 -12.42 3.49 0.63
CA GLU A 43 -12.84 2.38 -0.23
C GLU A 43 -11.64 1.77 -0.98
N TRP A 44 -10.74 2.63 -1.50
CA TRP A 44 -9.51 2.16 -2.13
C TRP A 44 -8.59 1.42 -1.15
N MET A 45 -8.50 1.88 0.10
CA MET A 45 -7.71 1.22 1.14
C MET A 45 -8.29 -0.16 1.48
N ASP A 46 -9.61 -0.28 1.59
CA ASP A 46 -10.28 -1.55 1.86
C ASP A 46 -10.03 -2.56 0.72
N LYS A 47 -10.10 -2.11 -0.53
CA LYS A 47 -9.73 -2.94 -1.71
C LYS A 47 -8.26 -3.38 -1.65
N MET A 48 -7.35 -2.51 -1.22
CA MET A 48 -5.94 -2.86 -1.08
C MET A 48 -5.71 -3.87 0.05
N ASP A 49 -6.43 -3.73 1.17
CA ASP A 49 -6.37 -4.69 2.29
C ASP A 49 -6.89 -6.07 1.88
N LEU A 50 -7.96 -6.13 1.08
CA LEU A 50 -8.43 -7.38 0.46
C LEU A 50 -7.37 -8.00 -0.45
N LEU A 51 -6.79 -7.22 -1.36
CA LEU A 51 -5.71 -7.68 -2.25
C LEU A 51 -4.47 -8.18 -1.47
N LEU A 52 -4.17 -7.55 -0.34
CA LEU A 52 -3.08 -7.95 0.55
C LEU A 52 -3.36 -9.23 1.33
N SER A 53 -4.63 -9.62 1.45
CA SER A 53 -5.08 -10.84 2.14
C SER A 53 -5.01 -12.09 1.27
N GLU A 54 -5.02 -11.91 -0.06
CA GLU A 54 -4.84 -12.99 -1.03
C GLU A 54 -3.47 -13.67 -0.88
N GLU A 55 -3.40 -14.98 -1.14
CA GLU A 55 -2.15 -15.76 -1.05
C GLU A 55 -1.13 -15.32 -2.12
N ASP A 56 -1.60 -15.06 -3.34
CA ASP A 56 -0.76 -14.71 -4.49
C ASP A 56 -0.51 -13.21 -4.61
N PHE A 57 0.74 -12.82 -4.91
CA PHE A 57 1.10 -11.42 -5.09
C PHE A 57 1.09 -11.06 -6.59
N VAL A 58 -0.08 -10.76 -7.12
CA VAL A 58 -0.22 -10.44 -8.56
C VAL A 58 0.20 -8.99 -8.81
N THR A 59 1.45 -8.80 -9.23
CA THR A 59 2.06 -7.46 -9.43
C THR A 59 1.22 -6.51 -10.30
N ALA A 60 0.52 -7.03 -11.32
CA ALA A 60 -0.35 -6.23 -12.18
C ALA A 60 -1.52 -5.59 -11.41
N GLU A 61 -2.10 -6.28 -10.43
CA GLU A 61 -3.21 -5.77 -9.61
C GLU A 61 -2.75 -4.63 -8.71
N TYR A 62 -1.57 -4.75 -8.11
CA TYR A 62 -0.98 -3.67 -7.31
C TYR A 62 -0.66 -2.42 -8.16
N HIS A 63 -0.22 -2.61 -9.41
CA HIS A 63 -0.04 -1.49 -10.33
C HIS A 63 -1.37 -0.84 -10.72
N GLN A 64 -2.43 -1.63 -10.89
CA GLN A 64 -3.78 -1.11 -11.13
C GLN A 64 -4.28 -0.30 -9.94
N MET A 65 -4.16 -0.83 -8.73
CA MET A 65 -4.48 -0.10 -7.50
C MET A 65 -3.69 1.21 -7.38
N ARG A 66 -2.41 1.22 -7.76
CA ARG A 66 -1.60 2.44 -7.76
C ARG A 66 -2.10 3.50 -8.76
N LYS A 67 -2.64 3.09 -9.91
CA LYS A 67 -3.26 4.01 -10.88
C LYS A 67 -4.55 4.60 -10.32
N GLU A 68 -5.42 3.76 -9.76
CA GLU A 68 -6.68 4.20 -9.14
C GLU A 68 -6.43 5.20 -8.00
N PHE A 69 -5.38 4.98 -7.20
CA PHE A 69 -5.02 5.94 -6.16
C PHE A 69 -4.58 7.29 -6.74
N ASN A 70 -3.88 7.28 -7.88
CA ASN A 70 -3.52 8.51 -8.58
C ASN A 70 -4.76 9.26 -9.07
N ASP A 71 -5.77 8.56 -9.57
CA ASP A 71 -7.01 9.19 -10.02
C ASP A 71 -7.76 9.85 -8.86
N ILE A 72 -7.75 9.25 -7.67
CA ILE A 72 -8.30 9.86 -6.45
C ILE A 72 -7.53 11.13 -6.08
N ILE A 73 -6.20 11.11 -6.19
CA ILE A 73 -5.33 12.28 -5.92
C ILE A 73 -5.68 13.43 -6.87
N GLU A 74 -5.81 13.16 -8.16
CA GLU A 74 -6.11 14.21 -9.16
C GLU A 74 -7.50 14.83 -8.97
N ARG A 75 -8.45 14.09 -8.39
CA ARG A 75 -9.81 14.59 -8.06
C ARG A 75 -9.90 15.28 -6.70
N THR A 76 -8.89 15.11 -5.83
CA THR A 76 -8.86 15.73 -4.50
C THR A 76 -8.60 17.23 -4.66
N LEU A 77 -9.55 18.10 -4.28
CA LEU A 77 -9.44 19.55 -4.48
C LEU A 77 -8.53 20.23 -3.45
N ASP A 78 -8.58 19.75 -2.20
CA ASP A 78 -7.76 20.27 -1.11
C ASP A 78 -6.27 20.01 -1.40
N TYR A 79 -5.50 21.10 -1.49
CA TYR A 79 -4.07 21.03 -1.83
C TYR A 79 -3.24 20.28 -0.79
N GLU A 80 -3.51 20.51 0.51
CA GLU A 80 -2.74 19.91 1.58
C GLU A 80 -3.01 18.40 1.64
N ILE A 81 -4.28 18.01 1.52
CA ILE A 81 -4.65 16.59 1.44
C ILE A 81 -4.04 15.96 0.18
N ARG A 82 -4.19 16.59 -0.99
CA ARG A 82 -3.62 16.10 -2.25
C ARG A 82 -2.11 15.86 -2.13
N SER A 83 -1.38 16.78 -1.51
CA SER A 83 0.06 16.65 -1.27
C SER A 83 0.37 15.43 -0.38
N ARG A 84 -0.33 15.27 0.75
CA ARG A 84 -0.15 14.12 1.67
C ARG A 84 -0.46 12.78 1.00
N LEU A 85 -1.48 12.72 0.15
CA LEU A 85 -1.85 11.54 -0.62
C LEU A 85 -0.77 11.21 -1.68
N ARG A 86 -0.27 12.22 -2.39
CA ARG A 86 0.82 12.08 -3.37
C ARG A 86 2.10 11.53 -2.74
N ASP A 87 2.45 11.93 -1.53
CA ASP A 87 3.57 11.34 -0.77
C ASP A 87 3.36 9.85 -0.51
N SER A 88 2.13 9.45 -0.18
CA SER A 88 1.78 8.05 0.03
C SER A 88 1.82 7.27 -1.28
N TRP A 89 1.40 7.86 -2.40
CA TRP A 89 1.48 7.24 -3.74
C TRP A 89 2.92 7.01 -4.20
N PHE A 90 3.82 7.95 -3.90
CA PHE A 90 5.25 7.78 -4.14
C PHE A 90 5.84 6.67 -3.26
N SER A 91 5.47 6.65 -1.98
CA SER A 91 5.88 5.59 -1.04
C SER A 91 5.38 4.21 -1.47
N LEU A 92 4.16 4.14 -2.02
CA LEU A 92 3.60 2.92 -2.60
C LEU A 92 4.43 2.43 -3.79
N GLY A 93 4.83 3.32 -4.70
CA GLY A 93 5.73 2.95 -5.81
C GLY A 93 7.02 2.32 -5.31
N LYS A 94 7.70 2.98 -4.36
CA LYS A 94 8.91 2.44 -3.72
C LYS A 94 8.68 1.11 -3.00
N ALA A 95 7.48 0.90 -2.44
CA ALA A 95 7.13 -0.35 -1.78
C ALA A 95 7.06 -1.50 -2.79
N LEU A 96 6.49 -1.26 -3.98
CA LEU A 96 6.37 -2.25 -5.05
C LEU A 96 7.71 -2.57 -5.73
N ASP A 97 8.67 -1.66 -5.66
CA ASP A 97 10.04 -1.86 -6.19
C ASP A 97 10.98 -2.58 -5.22
N LYS A 98 10.55 -2.84 -3.98
CA LYS A 98 11.41 -3.51 -2.99
C LYS A 98 11.76 -4.93 -3.41
N LYS A 99 12.99 -5.33 -3.06
CA LYS A 99 13.53 -6.68 -3.20
C LYS A 99 14.20 -7.11 -1.90
N VAL A 100 14.30 -8.42 -1.69
CA VAL A 100 15.04 -9.01 -0.58
C VAL A 100 16.49 -8.55 -0.65
N LYS A 101 17.01 -8.07 0.49
CA LYS A 101 18.42 -7.71 0.60
C LYS A 101 19.24 -8.99 0.55
N ARG A 102 20.06 -9.13 -0.49
CA ARG A 102 21.11 -10.15 -0.54
C ARG A 102 22.28 -9.60 0.26
N HIS A 103 22.54 -10.22 1.41
CA HIS A 103 23.71 -9.94 2.25
C HIS A 103 24.89 -10.78 1.78
#